data_AF-A0A0H2M943-F1
#
_entry.id   AF-A0A0H2M943-F1
#
_cell.length_a   1.000
_cell.length_b   1.000
_cell.length_c   1.000
_cell.angle_alpha   90.00
_cell.angle_beta   90.00
_cell.angle_gamma   90.00
#
_symmetry.space_group_name_H-M   'P 1'
#
loop_
_entity.id
_entity.type
_entity.pdbx_description
1 polymer ?
#
loop_
_entity_poly.entity_id
_entity_poly.type
_entity_poly.pdbx_seq_one_letter_code
_entity_poly.pdbx_strand_id
1 'polypeptide(L)'
;MKTPIDSIVRVHSWKLDEAQQKLADLESLAIKLEQDIEKLDNEVLKEQDFASQHPDVAQTYPAYAEAARERRKRLETSIEEVMTLKAIAQQELHEIYQDLKKYEEAQANDIKRQQDVLKKKEQAAFDEMGMQQYRRRKASENN
;
A
#
# COMPACT_ATOMS: atom_id res chain seq x y z
N MET A 1 -24.50 -13.69 0.09
CA MET A 1 -24.36 -13.79 1.57
C MET A 1 -22.90 -13.49 1.87
N LYS A 2 -22.57 -12.56 2.77
CA LYS A 2 -21.16 -12.26 3.07
C LYS A 2 -20.50 -13.47 3.71
N THR A 3 -19.35 -13.87 3.21
CA THR A 3 -18.62 -15.05 3.65
C THR A 3 -17.44 -14.67 4.53
N PRO A 4 -16.87 -15.61 5.31
CA PRO A 4 -15.63 -15.36 6.04
C PRO A 4 -14.48 -14.87 5.14
N ILE A 5 -14.42 -15.33 3.89
CA ILE A 5 -13.38 -14.90 2.93
C ILE A 5 -13.54 -13.43 2.51
N ASP A 6 -14.78 -12.91 2.42
CA ASP A 6 -15.03 -11.49 2.14
C ASP A 6 -14.44 -10.57 3.23
N SER A 7 -14.54 -11.00 4.49
CA SER A 7 -13.97 -10.27 5.63
C SER A 7 -12.45 -10.27 5.60
N ILE A 8 -11.83 -11.40 5.23
CA ILE A 8 -10.37 -11.53 5.11
C ILE A 8 -9.85 -10.62 3.99
N VAL A 9 -10.46 -10.65 2.80
CA VAL A 9 -10.09 -9.79 1.67
C VAL A 9 -10.17 -8.31 2.07
N ARG A 10 -11.22 -7.91 2.78
CA ARG A 10 -11.37 -6.53 3.28
C ARG A 10 -10.24 -6.13 4.23
N VAL A 11 -9.90 -6.98 5.20
CA VAL A 11 -8.82 -6.68 6.15
C VAL A 11 -7.47 -6.56 5.42
N HIS A 12 -7.19 -7.45 4.48
CA HIS A 12 -5.96 -7.40 3.70
C HIS A 12 -5.89 -6.21 2.74
N SER A 13 -7.03 -5.77 2.19
CA SER A 13 -7.10 -4.55 1.38
C SER A 13 -6.73 -3.33 2.22
N TRP A 14 -7.28 -3.22 3.43
CA TRP A 14 -6.94 -2.12 4.34
C TRP A 14 -5.45 -2.15 4.76
N LYS A 15 -4.89 -3.34 5.03
CA LYS A 15 -3.45 -3.48 5.29
C LYS A 15 -2.59 -3.05 4.09
N LEU A 16 -3.06 -3.31 2.87
CA LEU A 16 -2.38 -2.86 1.65
C LEU A 16 -2.36 -1.33 1.58
N ASP A 17 -3.50 -0.69 1.83
CA ASP A 17 -3.62 0.77 1.86
C ASP A 17 -2.70 1.38 2.93
N GLU A 18 -2.65 0.80 4.14
CA GLU A 18 -1.72 1.23 5.20
C GLU A 18 -0.25 1.09 4.81
N ALA A 19 0.12 -0.03 4.17
CA ALA A 19 1.50 -0.25 3.71
C ALA A 19 1.89 0.73 2.60
N GLN A 20 0.97 1.05 1.70
CA GLN A 20 1.17 2.09 0.67
C GLN A 20 1.34 3.47 1.29
N GLN A 21 0.52 3.82 2.29
CA GLN A 21 0.66 5.09 3.00
C GLN A 21 2.00 5.20 3.73
N LYS A 22 2.41 4.14 4.45
CA LYS A 22 3.71 4.07 5.14
C LYS A 22 4.87 4.29 4.15
N LEU A 23 4.79 3.68 2.96
CA LEU A 23 5.80 3.87 1.92
C LEU A 23 5.84 5.32 1.42
N ALA A 24 4.67 5.92 1.16
CA ALA A 24 4.56 7.31 0.71
C ALA A 24 5.08 8.31 1.76
N ASP A 25 4.84 8.04 3.04
CA ASP A 25 5.34 8.87 4.15
C ASP A 25 6.87 8.82 4.22
N LEU A 26 7.48 7.63 4.05
CA LEU A 26 8.93 7.46 4.01
C LEU A 26 9.55 8.15 2.80
N GLU A 27 8.91 8.09 1.63
CA GLU A 27 9.35 8.82 0.43
C GLU A 27 9.32 10.33 0.64
N SER A 28 8.24 10.83 1.24
CA SER A 28 8.09 12.25 1.57
C SER A 28 9.15 12.71 2.58
N LEU A 29 9.46 11.87 3.56
CA LEU A 29 10.50 12.15 4.55
C LEU A 29 11.89 12.19 3.90
N ALA A 30 12.22 11.26 3.00
CA ALA A 30 13.49 11.26 2.29
C ALA A 30 13.70 12.56 1.50
N ILE A 31 12.68 12.96 0.71
CA ILE A 31 12.70 14.21 -0.06
C ILE A 31 12.91 15.42 0.85
N LYS A 32 12.23 15.45 2.00
CA LYS A 32 12.36 16.56 2.95
C LYS A 32 13.78 16.65 3.53
N LEU A 33 14.40 15.51 3.86
CA LEU A 33 15.76 15.48 4.38
C LEU A 33 16.78 15.94 3.33
N GLU A 34 16.61 15.55 2.07
CA GLU A 34 17.43 16.03 0.95
C GLU A 34 17.31 17.56 0.78
N GLN A 35 16.08 18.09 0.82
CA GLN A 35 15.85 19.54 0.78
C GLN A 35 16.48 20.27 1.97
N ASP A 36 16.51 19.65 3.15
CA ASP A 36 17.12 20.24 4.34
C ASP A 36 18.66 20.25 4.23
N ILE A 37 19.28 19.29 3.53
CA ILE A 37 20.71 19.35 3.15
C ILE A 37 20.95 20.50 2.19
N GLU A 38 20.14 20.64 1.13
CA GLU A 38 20.30 21.73 0.16
C GLU A 38 20.16 23.11 0.82
N LYS A 39 19.21 23.27 1.75
CA LYS A 39 19.08 24.51 2.53
C LYS A 39 20.30 24.76 3.39
N LEU A 40 20.81 23.75 4.07
CA LEU A 40 22.00 23.85 4.91
C LEU A 40 23.23 24.24 4.07
N ASP A 41 23.43 23.63 2.91
CA ASP A 41 24.54 23.94 2.01
C ASP A 41 24.46 25.41 1.53
N ASN A 42 23.24 25.89 1.23
CA ASN A 42 23.01 27.30 0.90
C ASN A 42 23.23 28.26 2.08
N GLU A 43 22.86 27.88 3.30
CA GLU A 43 23.11 28.64 4.53
C GLU A 43 24.63 28.79 4.76
N VAL A 44 25.39 27.71 4.60
CA VAL A 44 26.86 27.71 4.74
C VAL A 44 27.51 28.65 3.73
N LEU A 45 27.09 28.63 2.46
CA LEU A 45 27.63 29.53 1.44
C LEU A 45 27.37 31.01 1.77
N LYS A 46 26.18 31.33 2.27
CA LYS A 46 25.84 32.71 2.70
C LYS A 46 26.69 33.15 3.88
N GLU A 47 26.87 32.27 4.86
CA GLU A 47 27.70 32.56 6.03
C GLU A 47 29.18 32.75 5.64
N GLN A 48 29.67 31.94 4.71
CA GLN A 48 31.03 32.06 4.17
C GLN A 48 31.24 33.41 3.47
N ASP A 49 30.31 33.80 2.60
CA ASP A 49 30.36 35.08 1.90
C ASP A 49 30.31 36.25 2.89
N PHE A 50 29.41 36.19 3.87
CA PHE A 50 29.29 37.20 4.92
C PHE A 50 30.58 37.37 5.73
N ALA A 51 31.16 36.26 6.20
CA ALA A 51 32.42 36.26 6.94
C ALA A 51 33.60 36.78 6.09
N SER A 52 33.60 36.54 4.78
CA SER A 52 34.64 37.05 3.88
C SER A 52 34.61 38.58 3.72
N GLN A 53 33.42 39.18 3.83
CA GLN A 53 33.19 40.61 3.71
C GLN A 53 33.34 41.36 5.05
N HIS A 54 33.31 40.66 6.18
CA HIS A 54 33.30 41.23 7.53
C HIS A 54 34.40 40.61 8.42
N PRO A 55 35.63 41.16 8.38
CA PRO A 55 36.80 40.62 9.08
C PRO A 55 36.65 40.51 10.62
N ASP A 56 35.80 41.36 11.21
CA ASP A 56 35.48 41.42 12.63
C ASP A 56 34.71 40.18 13.12
N VAL A 57 33.92 39.56 12.25
CA VAL A 57 33.18 38.32 12.55
C VAL A 57 33.81 37.08 11.91
N ALA A 58 34.78 37.23 11.00
CA ALA A 58 35.41 36.12 10.28
C ALA A 58 35.97 35.00 11.19
N GLN A 59 36.41 35.34 12.40
CA GLN A 59 36.93 34.38 13.39
C GLN A 59 35.89 33.36 13.89
N THR A 60 34.58 33.62 13.77
CA THR A 60 33.53 32.71 14.24
C THR A 60 33.11 31.68 13.19
N TYR A 61 33.38 31.97 11.91
CA TYR A 61 33.01 31.11 10.78
C TYR A 61 33.52 29.66 10.89
N PRO A 62 34.77 29.38 11.32
CA PRO A 62 35.24 28.00 11.45
C PRO A 62 34.38 27.14 12.38
N ALA A 63 33.92 27.72 13.50
CA ALA A 63 33.05 27.02 14.45
C ALA A 63 31.66 26.75 13.84
N TYR A 64 31.10 27.72 13.10
CA TYR A 64 29.86 27.54 12.36
C TYR A 64 29.99 26.44 11.29
N ALA A 65 31.07 26.45 10.51
CA ALA A 65 31.32 25.48 9.44
C ALA A 65 31.50 24.05 9.98
N GLU A 66 32.10 23.88 11.16
CA GLU A 66 32.17 22.58 11.84
C GLU A 66 30.76 22.11 12.27
N ALA A 67 29.98 22.98 12.92
CA ALA A 67 28.62 22.64 13.34
C ALA A 67 27.70 22.30 12.15
N ALA A 68 27.85 23.00 11.02
CA ALA A 68 27.14 22.71 9.78
C ALA A 68 27.55 21.35 9.19
N ARG A 69 28.85 21.02 9.18
CA ARG A 69 29.34 19.69 8.75
C ARG A 69 28.77 18.56 9.61
N GLU A 70 28.75 18.74 10.93
CA GLU A 70 28.13 17.75 11.83
C GLU A 70 26.63 17.60 11.58
N ARG A 71 25.91 18.71 11.35
CA ARG A 71 24.48 18.69 11.02
C ARG A 71 24.23 17.96 9.70
N ARG A 72 25.05 18.22 8.68
CA ARG A 72 24.98 17.54 7.38
C ARG A 72 25.18 16.04 7.52
N LYS A 73 26.20 15.62 8.27
CA LYS A 73 26.45 14.20 8.56
C LYS A 73 25.25 13.54 9.23
N ARG A 74 24.60 14.20 10.19
CA ARG A 74 23.38 13.69 10.83
C ARG A 74 22.22 13.53 9.84
N LEU A 75 22.01 14.51 8.96
CA LEU A 75 20.98 14.44 7.91
C LEU A 75 21.26 13.29 6.94
N GLU A 76 22.51 13.12 6.51
CA GLU A 76 22.92 12.01 5.64
C GLU A 76 22.67 10.65 6.30
N THR A 77 23.03 10.48 7.58
CA THR A 77 22.69 9.26 8.34
C THR A 77 21.18 9.04 8.43
N SER A 78 20.38 10.07 8.68
CA SER A 78 18.92 9.95 8.68
C SER A 78 18.35 9.56 7.32
N ILE A 79 18.93 10.03 6.21
CA ILE A 79 18.54 9.60 4.86
C ILE A 79 18.83 8.11 4.68
N GLU A 80 20.01 7.63 5.06
CA GLU A 80 20.37 6.20 4.96
C GLU A 80 19.41 5.31 5.77
N GLU A 81 19.04 5.74 6.97
CA GLU A 81 18.05 5.06 7.80
C GLU A 81 16.68 5.02 7.13
N VAL A 82 16.19 6.15 6.61
CA VAL A 82 14.90 6.24 5.90
C VAL A 82 14.91 5.37 4.65
N MET A 83 16.01 5.32 3.90
CA MET A 83 16.14 4.48 2.71
C MET A 83 16.11 2.99 3.07
N THR A 84 16.72 2.60 4.19
CA THR A 84 16.64 1.24 4.72
C THR A 84 15.20 0.88 5.11
N LEU A 85 14.52 1.76 5.84
CA LEU A 85 13.11 1.59 6.22
C LEU A 85 12.19 1.52 5.00
N LYS A 86 12.48 2.31 3.96
CA LYS A 86 11.76 2.29 2.69
C LYS A 86 11.87 0.93 2.01
N ALA A 87 13.07 0.35 1.95
CA ALA A 87 13.27 -0.98 1.38
C ALA A 87 12.50 -2.06 2.14
N ILE A 88 12.47 -1.98 3.47
CA ILE A 88 11.68 -2.87 4.33
C ILE A 88 10.18 -2.69 4.04
N ALA A 89 9.68 -1.45 3.99
CA ALA A 89 8.28 -1.17 3.71
C ALA A 89 7.84 -1.63 2.31
N GLN A 90 8.73 -1.56 1.31
CA GLN A 90 8.49 -2.09 -0.03
C GLN A 90 8.34 -3.62 -0.02
N GLN A 91 9.17 -4.31 0.76
CA GLN A 91 9.08 -5.76 0.93
C GLN A 91 7.78 -6.15 1.66
N GLU A 92 7.43 -5.46 2.74
CA GLU A 92 6.16 -5.65 3.46
C GLU A 92 4.96 -5.43 2.53
N LEU A 93 4.97 -4.36 1.74
CA LEU A 93 3.92 -4.06 0.75
C LEU A 93 3.78 -5.20 -0.27
N HIS A 94 4.90 -5.74 -0.75
CA HIS A 94 4.91 -6.84 -1.69
C HIS A 94 4.28 -8.11 -1.09
N GLU A 95 4.64 -8.46 0.15
CA GLU A 95 4.09 -9.62 0.87
C GLU A 95 2.58 -9.49 1.09
N ILE A 96 2.12 -8.31 1.56
CA ILE A 96 0.70 -8.03 1.76
C ILE A 96 -0.07 -8.13 0.45
N TYR A 97 0.48 -7.62 -0.65
CA TYR A 97 -0.12 -7.72 -1.97
C TYR A 97 -0.25 -9.17 -2.44
N GLN A 98 0.80 -9.98 -2.28
CA GLN A 98 0.76 -11.41 -2.62
C GLN A 98 -0.32 -12.15 -1.83
N ASP A 99 -0.43 -11.87 -0.52
CA ASP A 99 -1.44 -12.49 0.33
C ASP A 99 -2.86 -12.06 -0.05
N LEU A 100 -3.07 -10.77 -0.33
CA LEU A 100 -4.35 -10.27 -0.81
C LEU A 100 -4.77 -11.01 -2.09
N LYS A 101 -3.85 -11.19 -3.06
CA LYS A 101 -4.14 -11.91 -4.30
C LYS A 101 -4.59 -13.35 -4.07
N LYS A 102 -3.93 -14.08 -3.15
CA LYS A 102 -4.36 -15.45 -2.77
C LYS A 102 -5.79 -15.44 -2.22
N TYR A 103 -6.14 -14.46 -1.40
CA TYR A 103 -7.49 -14.37 -0.82
C TYR A 103 -8.55 -13.95 -1.85
N GLU A 104 -8.21 -13.05 -2.78
CA GLU A 104 -9.08 -12.69 -3.90
C GLU A 104 -9.39 -13.91 -4.80
N GLU A 105 -8.39 -14.75 -5.10
CA GLU A 105 -8.59 -15.99 -5.84
C GLU A 105 -9.50 -16.97 -5.07
N ALA A 106 -9.26 -17.13 -3.77
CA ALA A 106 -10.11 -17.96 -2.91
C ALA A 106 -11.56 -17.44 -2.86
N GLN A 107 -11.76 -16.12 -2.81
CA GLN A 107 -13.07 -15.49 -2.87
C GLN A 107 -13.76 -15.74 -4.20
N ALA A 108 -13.05 -15.59 -5.32
CA ALA A 108 -13.59 -15.84 -6.66
C ALA A 108 -14.04 -17.31 -6.81
N ASN A 109 -13.25 -18.25 -6.28
CA ASN A 109 -13.59 -19.67 -6.26
C ASN A 109 -14.83 -19.97 -5.41
N ASP A 110 -14.96 -19.33 -4.24
CA ASP A 110 -16.15 -19.47 -3.40
C ASP A 110 -17.41 -18.92 -4.07
N ILE A 111 -17.33 -17.72 -4.68
CA ILE A 111 -18.42 -17.13 -5.45
C ILE A 111 -18.87 -18.07 -6.57
N LYS A 112 -17.92 -18.62 -7.34
CA LYS A 112 -18.21 -19.57 -8.40
C LYS A 112 -18.92 -20.81 -7.88
N ARG A 113 -18.43 -21.39 -6.77
CA ARG A 113 -19.06 -22.55 -6.13
C ARG A 113 -20.49 -22.25 -5.70
N GLN A 114 -20.75 -21.08 -5.13
CA GLN A 114 -22.10 -20.65 -4.75
C GLN A 114 -23.02 -20.52 -5.96
N GLN A 115 -22.54 -19.91 -7.04
CA GLN A 115 -23.30 -19.79 -8.29
C GLN A 115 -23.62 -21.15 -8.89
N ASP A 116 -22.67 -22.09 -8.89
CA ASP A 116 -22.89 -23.45 -9.42
C ASP A 116 -23.93 -24.21 -8.59
N VAL A 117 -23.94 -24.03 -7.26
CA VAL A 117 -24.98 -24.61 -6.39
C VAL A 117 -26.36 -24.02 -6.68
N LEU A 118 -26.46 -22.70 -6.89
CA LEU A 118 -27.71 -22.05 -7.24
C LEU A 118 -28.23 -22.53 -8.60
N LYS A 119 -27.37 -22.54 -9.63
CA LYS A 119 -27.71 -23.05 -10.97
C LYS A 119 -28.20 -24.50 -10.92
N LYS A 120 -27.54 -25.37 -10.14
CA LYS A 120 -27.99 -26.77 -9.96
C LYS A 120 -29.37 -26.86 -9.30
N LYS A 121 -29.65 -26.03 -8.30
CA LYS A 121 -30.97 -25.98 -7.65
C LYS A 121 -32.06 -25.47 -8.59
N GLU A 122 -31.77 -24.42 -9.36
CA GLU A 122 -32.68 -23.86 -10.36
C GLU A 122 -32.98 -24.87 -11.46
N GLN A 123 -31.95 -25.54 -11.99
CA GLN A 123 -32.12 -26.59 -13.00
C GLN A 123 -33.02 -27.73 -12.49
N ALA A 124 -32.77 -28.23 -11.27
CA ALA A 124 -33.58 -29.28 -10.67
C ALA A 124 -35.06 -28.85 -10.52
N ALA A 125 -35.31 -27.59 -10.16
CA ALA A 125 -36.67 -27.06 -10.07
C ALA A 125 -37.36 -26.97 -11.44
N PHE A 126 -36.64 -26.52 -12.49
CA PHE A 126 -37.18 -26.50 -13.86
C PHE A 126 -37.48 -27.89 -14.40
N ASP A 127 -36.59 -28.86 -14.14
CA ASP A 127 -36.79 -30.26 -14.55
C ASP A 127 -38.01 -30.87 -13.85
N GLU A 128 -38.21 -30.59 -12.56
CA GLU A 128 -39.39 -31.02 -11.81
C GLU A 128 -40.68 -30.43 -12.38
N MET A 129 -40.70 -29.12 -12.66
CA MET A 129 -41.85 -28.46 -13.29
C MET A 129 -42.15 -29.06 -14.67
N GLY A 130 -41.13 -29.30 -15.50
CA GLY A 130 -41.27 -29.94 -16.80
C GLY A 130 -41.91 -31.33 -16.71
N MET A 131 -41.46 -32.15 -15.75
CA MET A 131 -42.05 -33.46 -15.50
C MET A 131 -43.52 -33.36 -15.03
N GLN A 132 -43.84 -32.42 -14.13
CA GLN A 132 -45.21 -32.23 -13.66
C GLN A 132 -46.15 -31.81 -14.81
N GLN A 133 -45.71 -30.90 -15.69
CA GLN A 133 -46.49 -30.48 -16.86
C GLN A 133 -46.70 -31.63 -17.85
N TYR A 134 -45.66 -32.41 -18.14
CA TYR A 134 -45.77 -33.60 -18.99
C TYR A 134 -46.78 -34.61 -18.43
N ARG A 135 -46.70 -34.91 -17.12
CA ARG A 135 -47.66 -35.82 -16.46
C ARG A 135 -49.10 -35.32 -16.56
N ARG A 136 -49.32 -34.01 -16.33
CA ARG A 136 -50.66 -33.41 -16.46
C ARG A 136 -51.21 -33.55 -17.88
N ARG A 137 -50.40 -33.27 -18.90
CA ARG A 137 -50.82 -33.39 -20.30
C ARG A 137 -51.17 -34.83 -20.69
N LYS A 138 -50.34 -35.79 -20.28
CA LYS A 138 -50.61 -37.23 -20.47
C LYS A 138 -51.90 -37.69 -19.82
N ALA A 139 -52.23 -37.16 -18.64
CA ALA A 139 -53.47 -37.47 -17.94
C ALA A 139 -54.71 -36.87 -18.65
N SER A 140 -54.59 -35.69 -19.26
CA SER A 140 -55.68 -35.09 -20.04
C SER A 140 -55.90 -35.72 -21.41
N GLU A 141 -54.88 -36.33 -22.01
CA GLU A 141 -55.00 -37.04 -23.31
C GLU A 141 -55.64 -38.43 -23.17
N ASN A 142 -55.66 -39.01 -21.96
CA ASN A 142 -56.19 -40.34 -21.66
C ASN A 142 -57.64 -40.34 -21.12
N ASN A 143 -58.27 -39.17 -21.03
CA ASN A 143 -59.66 -38.95 -20.62
C ASN A 143 -60.47 -38.42 -21.81
#